data_AF-A0A5N7RYF6-F1
#
_entry.id   AF-A0A5N7RYF6-F1
#
_cell.length_a   1.000
_cell.length_b   1.000
_cell.length_c   1.000
_cell.angle_alpha   90.00
_cell.angle_beta   90.00
_cell.angle_gamma   90.00
#
_symmetry.space_group_name_H-M   'P 1'
#
loop_
_entity.id
_entity.type
_entity.pdbx_description
1 polymer ?
#
loop_
_entity_poly.entity_id
_entity_poly.type
_entity_poly.pdbx_seq_one_letter_code
_entity_poly.pdbx_strand_id
1 'polypeptide(L)'
;MTALAARAMAEDEIGWTVPDENGARRRQISREERAALVDKRAEELFEKRAVRQISPAFDAPQFAHEWLDIARRSTEVRGGCLMVRGPKVDSKGAVVISKVTGRPTITWLPYKEIAHV
;
A
#
# COMPACT_ATOMS: atom_id res chain seq x y z
N MET A 1 -9.00 2.84 -1.19
CA MET A 1 -9.50 1.54 -1.66
C MET A 1 -9.51 0.58 -0.49
N THR A 2 -10.61 -0.10 -0.16
CA THR A 2 -10.67 -1.13 0.90
C THR A 2 -10.27 -2.50 0.35
N ALA A 3 -10.06 -3.51 1.20
CA ALA A 3 -9.77 -4.87 0.75
C ALA A 3 -10.92 -5.46 -0.09
N LEU A 4 -12.18 -5.18 0.31
CA LEU A 4 -13.37 -5.56 -0.45
C LEU A 4 -13.40 -4.91 -1.84
N ALA A 5 -13.06 -3.61 -1.93
CA ALA A 5 -13.00 -2.92 -3.21
C ALA A 5 -11.88 -3.48 -4.11
N ALA A 6 -10.74 -3.87 -3.54
CA ALA A 6 -9.65 -4.48 -4.30
C ALA A 6 -10.07 -5.84 -4.90
N ARG A 7 -10.80 -6.65 -4.12
CA ARG A 7 -11.34 -7.92 -4.59
C ARG A 7 -12.39 -7.74 -5.68
N ALA A 8 -13.32 -6.80 -5.53
CA ALA A 8 -14.32 -6.51 -6.56
C ALA A 8 -13.67 -6.10 -7.90
N MET A 9 -12.64 -5.23 -7.86
CA MET A 9 -11.88 -4.86 -9.06
C MET A 9 -11.14 -6.05 -9.68
N ALA A 10 -10.57 -6.94 -8.85
CA ALA A 10 -9.93 -8.16 -9.33
C ALA A 10 -10.92 -9.15 -9.95
N GLU A 11 -12.14 -9.26 -9.40
CA GLU A 11 -13.21 -10.10 -9.96
C GLU A 11 -13.66 -9.63 -11.35
N ASP A 12 -13.72 -8.32 -11.58
CA ASP A 12 -14.03 -7.72 -12.88
C ASP A 12 -12.88 -7.90 -13.90
N GLU A 13 -11.63 -7.84 -13.45
CA GLU A 13 -10.45 -8.00 -14.30
C GLU A 13 -10.21 -9.46 -14.71
N ILE A 14 -10.48 -10.42 -13.82
CA ILE A 14 -10.17 -11.84 -14.03
C ILE A 14 -11.36 -12.59 -14.62
N GLY A 15 -11.26 -12.85 -15.93
CA GLY A 15 -12.16 -13.72 -16.68
C GLY A 15 -11.97 -15.21 -16.39
N TRP A 16 -12.67 -16.04 -17.16
CA TRP A 16 -12.67 -17.52 -17.04
C TRP A 16 -11.61 -18.22 -17.88
N THR A 17 -10.68 -17.45 -18.45
CA THR A 17 -9.73 -17.95 -19.45
C THR A 17 -8.35 -17.39 -19.19
N VAL A 18 -7.36 -18.27 -19.04
CA VAL A 18 -5.96 -17.90 -18.68
C VAL A 18 -5.00 -18.54 -19.70
N PRO A 19 -3.84 -17.91 -19.99
CA PRO A 19 -2.80 -18.55 -20.80
C PRO A 19 -2.33 -19.86 -20.17
N ASP A 20 -2.09 -20.86 -21.01
CA ASP A 20 -1.48 -22.13 -20.62
C ASP A 20 -0.02 -21.92 -20.18
N GLU A 21 0.60 -22.95 -19.57
CA GLU A 21 1.96 -22.86 -19.01
C GLU A 21 3.02 -22.46 -20.06
N ASN A 22 2.78 -22.80 -21.33
CA ASN A 22 3.61 -22.43 -22.47
C ASN A 22 3.20 -21.11 -23.16
N GLY A 23 2.18 -20.41 -22.65
CA GLY A 23 1.67 -19.13 -23.17
C GLY A 23 0.99 -19.19 -24.55
N ALA A 24 1.04 -20.34 -25.23
CA ALA A 24 0.60 -20.49 -26.62
C ALA A 24 -0.91 -20.69 -26.80
N ARG A 25 -1.62 -21.20 -25.78
CA ARG A 25 -3.06 -21.48 -25.83
C ARG A 25 -3.75 -20.91 -24.60
N ARG A 26 -5.05 -20.68 -24.73
CA ARG A 26 -5.91 -20.21 -23.65
C ARG A 26 -6.73 -21.38 -23.13
N ARG A 27 -6.69 -21.65 -21.82
CA ARG A 27 -7.48 -22.70 -21.18
C ARG A 27 -8.56 -22.12 -20.29
N GLN A 28 -9.67 -22.85 -20.16
CA GLN A 28 -10.73 -22.51 -19.23
C GLN A 28 -10.30 -22.90 -17.81
N ILE A 29 -10.46 -22.00 -16.86
CA ILE A 29 -10.04 -22.22 -15.47
C ILE A 29 -11.21 -22.68 -14.60
N SER A 30 -10.91 -23.44 -13.55
CA SER A 30 -11.90 -23.86 -12.57
C SER A 30 -12.34 -22.67 -11.69
N ARG A 31 -13.44 -22.84 -10.94
CA ARG A 31 -13.90 -21.83 -9.99
C ARG A 31 -12.88 -21.57 -8.88
N GLU A 32 -12.23 -22.62 -8.40
CA GLU A 32 -11.22 -22.53 -7.35
C GLU A 32 -9.97 -21.81 -7.83
N GLU A 33 -9.53 -22.12 -9.05
CA GLU A 33 -8.39 -21.47 -9.67
C GLU A 33 -8.66 -19.97 -9.93
N ARG A 34 -9.87 -19.63 -10.39
CA ARG A 34 -10.29 -18.24 -10.53
C ARG A 34 -10.28 -17.52 -9.19
N ALA A 35 -10.81 -18.13 -8.13
CA ALA A 35 -10.84 -17.53 -6.80
C ALA A 35 -9.42 -17.22 -6.30
N ALA A 36 -8.47 -18.15 -6.46
CA ALA A 36 -7.08 -17.95 -6.06
C ALA A 36 -6.41 -16.81 -6.86
N LEU A 37 -6.66 -16.71 -8.17
CA LEU A 37 -6.13 -15.62 -9.00
C LEU A 37 -6.71 -14.26 -8.60
N VAL A 38 -8.02 -14.21 -8.30
CA VAL A 38 -8.71 -13.01 -7.80
C VAL A 38 -8.11 -12.56 -6.48
N ASP A 39 -7.93 -13.46 -5.52
CA ASP A 39 -7.37 -13.11 -4.22
C ASP A 39 -5.93 -12.61 -4.35
N LYS A 40 -5.09 -13.28 -5.17
CA LYS A 40 -3.72 -12.81 -5.46
C LYS A 40 -3.71 -11.42 -6.10
N ARG A 41 -4.58 -11.18 -7.08
CA ARG A 41 -4.67 -9.88 -7.75
C ARG A 41 -5.20 -8.78 -6.82
N ALA A 42 -6.17 -9.12 -5.98
CA ALA A 42 -6.69 -8.22 -4.96
C ALA A 42 -5.58 -7.79 -3.97
N GLU A 43 -4.71 -8.71 -3.58
CA GLU A 43 -3.53 -8.41 -2.75
C GLU A 43 -2.55 -7.48 -3.46
N GLU A 44 -2.20 -7.76 -4.72
CA GLU A 44 -1.32 -6.88 -5.51
C GLU A 44 -1.88 -5.46 -5.65
N LEU A 45 -3.19 -5.34 -5.95
CA LEU A 45 -3.87 -4.05 -6.06
C LEU A 45 -3.90 -3.31 -4.72
N PHE A 46 -4.10 -4.05 -3.63
CA PHE A 46 -4.10 -3.50 -2.29
C PHE A 46 -2.71 -3.02 -1.85
N GLU A 47 -1.65 -3.73 -2.23
CA GLU A 47 -0.27 -3.38 -1.89
C GLU A 47 0.25 -2.19 -2.70
N LYS A 48 -0.09 -2.11 -4.00
CA LYS A 48 0.34 -1.01 -4.89
C LYS A 48 -0.41 0.30 -4.65
N ARG A 49 -1.48 0.30 -3.84
CA ARG A 49 -2.32 1.50 -3.65
C ARG A 49 -1.56 2.60 -2.92
N ALA A 50 -1.89 3.85 -3.25
CA ALA A 50 -1.41 4.99 -2.48
C ALA A 50 -1.91 4.92 -1.03
N VAL A 51 -0.98 5.06 -0.08
CA VAL A 51 -1.30 5.15 1.34
C VAL A 51 -2.00 6.48 1.61
N ARG A 52 -3.12 6.45 2.35
CA ARG A 52 -3.85 7.64 2.79
C ARG A 52 -3.66 7.82 4.29
N GLN A 53 -3.54 9.07 4.73
CA GLN A 53 -3.55 9.41 6.14
C GLN A 53 -4.94 9.11 6.75
N ILE A 54 -4.97 8.27 7.78
CA ILE A 54 -6.19 7.86 8.50
C ILE A 54 -6.25 8.38 9.94
N SER A 55 -5.10 8.78 10.50
CA SER A 55 -4.97 9.33 11.85
C SER A 55 -4.65 10.83 11.81
N PRO A 56 -4.88 11.56 12.91
CA PRO A 56 -4.24 12.85 13.15
C PRO A 56 -2.70 12.75 13.08
N ALA A 57 -2.02 13.88 12.91
CA ALA A 57 -0.59 13.94 13.12
C ALA A 57 -0.30 13.98 14.63
N PHE A 58 0.65 13.16 15.07
CA PHE A 58 1.10 13.11 16.46
C PHE A 58 2.48 13.72 16.60
N ASP A 59 2.76 14.31 17.76
CA ASP A 59 4.06 14.94 18.03
C ASP A 59 5.16 13.92 18.34
N ALA A 60 4.78 12.72 18.82
CA ALA A 60 5.71 11.66 19.19
C ALA A 60 5.35 10.33 18.50
N PRO A 61 6.35 9.51 18.10
CA PRO A 61 6.12 8.25 17.41
C PRO A 61 5.38 7.23 18.28
N GLN A 62 5.60 7.25 19.59
CA GLN A 62 4.99 6.32 20.55
C GLN A 62 3.45 6.41 20.56
N PHE A 63 2.88 7.61 20.51
CA PHE A 63 1.43 7.77 20.38
C PHE A 63 0.90 7.27 19.02
N ALA A 64 1.68 7.43 17.95
CA ALA A 64 1.31 6.91 16.64
C ALA A 64 1.34 5.36 16.62
N HIS A 65 2.29 4.73 17.34
CA HIS A 65 2.34 3.29 17.53
C HIS A 65 1.12 2.79 18.31
N GLU A 66 0.81 3.40 19.45
CA GLU A 66 -0.36 3.04 20.27
C GLU A 66 -1.66 3.18 19.48
N TRP A 67 -1.81 4.28 18.74
CA TRP A 67 -2.98 4.48 17.90
C TRP A 67 -3.11 3.40 16.84
N LEU A 68 -2.00 3.04 16.18
CA LEU A 68 -2.01 2.01 15.15
C LEU A 68 -2.35 0.63 15.72
N ASP A 69 -1.85 0.31 16.91
CA ASP A 69 -2.16 -0.94 17.60
C ASP A 69 -3.62 -1.02 18.02
N ILE A 70 -4.20 0.08 18.50
CA ILE A 70 -5.63 0.17 18.78
C ILE A 70 -6.41 0.01 17.48
N ALA A 71 -6.05 0.74 16.43
CA ALA A 71 -6.75 0.70 15.13
C ALA A 71 -6.72 -0.69 14.49
N ARG A 72 -5.64 -1.44 14.66
CA ARG A 72 -5.53 -2.85 14.22
C ARG A 72 -6.45 -3.79 15.00
N ARG A 73 -6.71 -3.48 16.28
CA ARG A 73 -7.58 -4.28 17.16
C ARG A 73 -9.06 -3.89 17.04
N SER A 74 -9.36 -2.62 16.80
CA SER A 74 -10.72 -2.08 16.83
C SER A 74 -11.38 -1.96 15.46
N THR A 75 -10.59 -1.88 14.37
CA THR A 75 -11.07 -1.42 13.06
C THR A 75 -10.54 -2.31 11.92
N GLU A 76 -11.20 -2.31 10.76
CA GLU A 76 -10.75 -2.96 9.51
C GLU A 76 -9.49 -2.30 8.88
N VAL A 77 -8.60 -1.71 9.67
CA VAL A 77 -7.37 -1.07 9.16
C VAL A 77 -6.35 -2.15 8.83
N ARG A 78 -6.40 -2.61 7.59
CA ARG A 78 -5.42 -3.54 7.02
C ARG A 78 -4.27 -2.76 6.34
N GLY A 79 -3.02 -3.09 6.69
CA GLY A 79 -1.81 -2.53 6.07
C GLY A 79 -1.43 -1.12 6.51
N GLY A 80 -1.76 -0.73 7.75
CA GLY A 80 -1.32 0.55 8.30
C GLY A 80 0.18 0.56 8.63
N CYS A 81 0.85 1.66 8.28
CA CYS A 81 2.27 1.92 8.55
C CYS A 81 2.45 3.31 9.18
N LEU A 82 3.54 3.49 9.93
CA LEU A 82 3.90 4.79 10.48
C LEU A 82 4.64 5.63 9.45
N MET A 83 4.29 6.90 9.40
CA MET A 83 4.87 7.88 8.50
C MET A 83 5.28 9.12 9.29
N VAL A 84 6.36 9.76 8.88
CA VAL A 84 6.89 11.00 9.47
C VAL A 84 7.01 12.08 8.40
N ARG A 85 6.86 13.35 8.78
CA ARG A 85 7.08 14.49 7.88
C ARG A 85 8.59 14.71 7.72
N GLY A 86 9.07 14.65 6.49
CA GLY A 86 10.48 14.87 6.19
C GLY A 86 10.72 15.42 4.79
N PRO A 87 11.95 15.85 4.49
CA PRO A 87 12.33 16.34 3.17
C PRO A 87 12.18 15.22 2.13
N LYS A 88 11.45 15.49 1.06
CA LYS A 88 11.32 14.58 -0.08
C LYS A 88 12.69 14.43 -0.72
N VAL A 89 13.13 13.18 -0.85
CA VAL A 89 14.38 12.83 -1.51
C VAL A 89 14.05 12.26 -2.89
N ASP A 90 14.86 12.58 -3.89
CA ASP A 90 14.78 11.99 -5.22
C ASP A 90 15.41 10.58 -5.28
N SER A 91 15.38 9.95 -6.44
CA SER A 91 15.99 8.63 -6.64
C SER A 91 17.52 8.60 -6.50
N LYS A 92 18.18 9.77 -6.49
CA LYS A 92 19.63 9.94 -6.38
C LYS A 92 20.08 10.34 -4.98
N GLY A 93 19.16 10.48 -4.02
CA GLY A 93 19.48 10.88 -2.65
C GLY A 93 19.49 12.41 -2.43
N ALA A 94 19.16 13.21 -3.44
CA ALA A 94 19.12 14.67 -3.31
C ALA A 94 17.76 15.16 -2.82
N VAL A 95 17.77 16.20 -1.98
CA VAL A 95 16.54 16.82 -1.47
C VAL A 95 15.83 17.58 -2.60
N VAL A 96 14.55 17.29 -2.81
CA VAL A 96 13.72 17.97 -3.80
C VAL A 96 13.35 19.36 -3.29
N ILE A 97 13.93 20.39 -3.90
CA ILE A 97 13.63 21.79 -3.60
C ILE A 97 12.41 22.23 -4.41
N SER A 98 11.44 22.86 -3.73
CA SER A 98 10.31 23.48 -4.41
C SER A 98 10.77 24.69 -5.22
N LYS A 99 10.46 24.70 -6.53
CA LYS A 99 10.77 25.84 -7.41
C LYS A 99 10.06 27.13 -6.99
N VAL A 100 8.95 27.02 -6.28
CA VAL A 100 8.13 28.16 -5.84
C VAL A 100 8.68 28.78 -4.57
N THR A 101 9.03 27.96 -3.57
CA THR A 101 9.39 28.46 -2.23
C THR A 101 10.89 28.45 -1.97
N GLY A 102 11.69 27.80 -2.82
CA GLY A 102 13.14 27.62 -2.63
C GLY A 102 13.50 26.74 -1.42
N ARG A 103 12.51 26.10 -0.78
CA ARG A 103 12.68 25.27 0.41
C ARG A 103 12.55 23.78 0.08
N PRO A 104 13.12 22.88 0.91
CA PRO A 104 12.87 21.45 0.82
C PRO A 104 11.38 21.13 0.80
N THR A 105 10.96 20.32 -0.17
CA THR A 105 9.57 19.87 -0.26
C THR A 105 9.32 18.86 0.86
N ILE A 106 8.39 19.14 1.77
CA ILE A 106 8.05 18.22 2.85
C ILE A 106 6.99 17.22 2.39
N THR A 107 7.27 15.93 2.57
CA THR A 107 6.35 14.83 2.29
C THR A 107 6.24 13.89 3.49
N TRP A 108 5.28 12.98 3.45
CA TRP A 108 5.24 11.83 4.34
C TRP A 108 6.27 10.79 3.87
N LEU A 109 7.14 10.36 4.77
CA LEU A 109 8.15 9.32 4.56
C LEU A 109 7.89 8.17 5.55
N PRO A 110 8.22 6.91 5.21
CA PRO A 110 8.15 5.81 6.15
C PRO A 110 8.99 6.09 7.40
N TYR A 111 8.39 5.93 8.58
CA TYR A 111 9.13 6.03 9.83
C TYR A 111 10.06 4.82 9.96
N LYS A 112 11.36 5.07 10.07
CA LYS A 112 12.37 4.06 10.36
C LYS A 112 12.80 4.26 11.81
N GLU A 113 12.50 3.27 12.65
CA GLU A 113 13.01 3.27 14.02
C GLU A 113 14.54 3.20 13.95
N ILE A 114 15.21 4.21 14.48
CA ILE A 114 16.66 4.23 14.56
C ILE A 114 16.99 3.25 15.69
N ALA A 115 17.43 2.04 15.34
CA ALA A 115 18.01 1.13 16.30
C ALA A 115 19.27 1.81 16.86
N HIS A 116 19.16 2.37 18.06
CA HIS A 116 20.32 2.83 18.81
C HIS A 116 21.09 1.56 19.23
N VAL A 117 22.21 1.32 18.53
CA VAL A 117 23.25 0.36 18.93
C VAL A 117 24.11 1.00 20.01
#